data_AF-A0A529QKM9-F1
#
_entry.id   AF-A0A529QKM9-F1
#
_cell.length_a   1.000
_cell.length_b   1.000
_cell.length_c   1.000
_cell.angle_alpha   90.00
_cell.angle_beta   90.00
_cell.angle_gamma   90.00
#
_symmetry.space_group_name_H-M   'P 1'
#
loop_
_entity.id
_entity.type
_entity.pdbx_description
1 polymer ?
#
loop_
_entity_poly.entity_id
_entity_poly.type
_entity_poly.pdbx_seq_one_letter_code
_entity_poly.pdbx_strand_id
1 'polypeptide(L)'
;FEAMRAASSGQGDPVLSDAAFHEAVLAATGNRFFLPLSALIHTALQYSVPTTNALFGHPVGDLDAHGKVLKAIESGDSARARKAMHDMLSEVLARVRTAAELTGAG
;
A
#
# COMPACT_ATOMS: atom_id res chain seq x y z
N PHE A 1 -8.50 -3.33 -5.25
CA PHE A 1 -8.09 -2.28 -6.21
C PHE A 1 -9.26 -1.38 -6.62
N GLU A 2 -10.41 -1.92 -7.01
CA GLU A 2 -11.59 -1.07 -7.32
C GLU A 2 -12.04 -0.19 -6.15
N ALA A 3 -12.01 -0.73 -4.92
CA ALA A 3 -12.30 0.07 -3.72
C ALA A 3 -11.34 1.27 -3.57
N MET A 4 -10.05 1.11 -3.91
CA MET A 4 -9.09 2.22 -3.89
C MET A 4 -9.40 3.24 -4.98
N ARG A 5 -9.74 2.78 -6.20
CA ARG A 5 -10.17 3.68 -7.28
C ARG A 5 -11.40 4.49 -6.88
N ALA A 6 -12.41 3.86 -6.29
CA ALA A 6 -13.58 4.55 -5.78
C ALA A 6 -13.18 5.59 -4.71
N ALA A 7 -12.35 5.19 -3.73
CA ALA A 7 -11.89 6.07 -2.66
C ALA A 7 -11.09 7.27 -3.19
N SER A 8 -10.31 7.11 -4.26
CA SER A 8 -9.59 8.21 -4.91
C SER A 8 -10.51 9.31 -5.46
N SER A 9 -11.76 8.94 -5.78
CA SER A 9 -12.81 9.85 -6.26
C SER A 9 -13.76 10.29 -5.14
N GLY A 10 -13.36 10.10 -3.88
CA GLY A 10 -14.16 10.45 -2.70
C GLY A 10 -15.25 9.44 -2.34
N GLN A 11 -15.26 8.26 -2.96
CA GLN A 11 -16.27 7.22 -2.72
C GLN A 11 -15.67 6.04 -1.94
N GLY A 12 -15.87 6.04 -0.63
CA GLY A 12 -15.35 5.01 0.27
C GLY A 12 -14.16 5.48 1.09
N ASP A 13 -13.64 4.58 1.92
CA ASP A 13 -12.56 4.90 2.87
C ASP A 13 -11.18 4.63 2.24
N PRO A 14 -10.32 5.65 2.09
CA PRO A 14 -9.00 5.48 1.51
C PRO A 14 -8.11 4.51 2.29
N VAL A 15 -8.14 4.56 3.61
CA VAL A 15 -7.30 3.75 4.50
C VAL A 15 -7.74 2.30 4.45
N LEU A 16 -9.04 2.03 4.59
CA LEU A 16 -9.57 0.68 4.52
C LEU A 16 -9.39 0.08 3.14
N SER A 17 -9.51 0.87 2.07
CA SER A 17 -9.33 0.38 0.71
C SER A 17 -7.89 -0.01 0.39
N ASP A 18 -6.91 0.72 0.93
CA ASP A 18 -5.48 0.43 0.83
C ASP A 18 -5.13 -0.84 1.62
N ALA A 19 -5.56 -0.93 2.88
CA ALA A 19 -5.38 -2.12 3.70
C ALA A 19 -5.98 -3.37 3.04
N ALA A 20 -7.23 -3.28 2.57
CA ALA A 20 -7.91 -4.40 1.89
C ALA A 20 -7.18 -4.85 0.61
N PHE A 21 -6.47 -3.96 -0.09
CA PHE A 21 -5.63 -4.36 -1.22
C PHE A 21 -4.48 -5.25 -0.77
N HIS A 22 -3.73 -4.83 0.25
CA HIS A 22 -2.59 -5.62 0.75
C HIS A 22 -3.03 -6.97 1.34
N GLU A 23 -4.16 -7.01 2.05
CA GLU A 23 -4.76 -8.25 2.54
C GLU A 23 -5.14 -9.18 1.38
N ALA A 24 -5.73 -8.65 0.30
CA ALA A 24 -6.08 -9.44 -0.88
C ALA A 24 -4.83 -10.03 -1.56
N VAL A 25 -3.72 -9.28 -1.61
CA VAL A 25 -2.44 -9.79 -2.13
C VAL A 25 -1.93 -10.96 -1.27
N LEU A 26 -2.01 -10.88 0.05
CA LEU A 26 -1.63 -11.97 0.94
C LEU A 26 -2.55 -13.19 0.78
N ALA A 27 -3.87 -12.96 0.69
CA ALA A 27 -4.85 -14.01 0.48
C ALA A 27 -4.62 -14.76 -0.83
N ALA A 28 -4.19 -14.06 -1.89
CA ALA A 28 -3.87 -14.65 -3.19
C ALA A 28 -2.72 -15.67 -3.15
N THR A 29 -1.89 -15.68 -2.10
CA THR A 29 -0.84 -16.70 -1.93
C THR A 29 -1.38 -18.07 -1.53
N GLY A 30 -2.64 -18.15 -1.05
CA GLY A 30 -3.23 -19.37 -0.49
C GLY A 30 -2.58 -19.86 0.81
N ASN A 31 -1.67 -19.06 1.40
CA ASN A 31 -0.90 -19.47 2.56
C ASN A 31 -1.54 -18.97 3.87
N ARG A 32 -2.18 -19.90 4.60
CA ARG A 32 -2.82 -19.63 5.90
C ARG A 32 -1.88 -19.03 6.97
N PHE A 33 -0.57 -19.22 6.85
CA PHE A 33 0.41 -18.64 7.78
C PHE A 33 0.50 -17.11 7.65
N PHE A 34 -0.04 -16.51 6.57
CA PHE A 34 -0.12 -15.07 6.44
C PHE A 34 -1.36 -14.44 7.07
N LEU A 35 -2.31 -15.21 7.61
CA LEU A 35 -3.48 -14.63 8.29
C LEU A 35 -3.10 -13.70 9.46
N PRO A 36 -2.19 -14.08 10.37
CA PRO A 36 -1.73 -13.16 11.40
C PRO A 36 -1.00 -11.94 10.82
N LEU A 37 -0.24 -12.13 9.74
CA LEU A 37 0.45 -11.05 9.04
C LEU A 37 -0.52 -10.05 8.40
N SER A 38 -1.66 -10.54 7.88
CA SER A 38 -2.74 -9.72 7.33
C SER A 38 -3.29 -8.74 8.37
N ALA A 39 -3.59 -9.24 9.58
CA ALA A 39 -4.09 -8.40 10.68
C ALA A 39 -3.04 -7.38 11.17
N LEU A 40 -1.77 -7.77 11.18
CA LEU A 40 -0.68 -6.85 11.50
C LEU A 40 -0.56 -5.73 10.46
N ILE A 41 -0.61 -6.07 9.16
CA ILE A 41 -0.55 -5.09 8.06
C ILE A 41 -1.76 -4.16 8.11
N HIS A 42 -2.96 -4.69 8.33
CA HIS A 42 -4.16 -3.88 8.51
C HIS A 42 -3.97 -2.80 9.57
N THR A 43 -3.52 -3.22 10.75
CA THR A 43 -3.30 -2.33 11.89
C THR A 43 -2.24 -1.28 11.56
N ALA A 44 -1.09 -1.70 11.01
CA ALA A 44 -0.01 -0.79 10.66
C ALA A 44 -0.44 0.24 9.60
N LEU A 45 -1.24 -0.17 8.61
CA LEU A 45 -1.74 0.72 7.56
C LEU A 45 -2.77 1.72 8.10
N GLN A 46 -3.62 1.34 9.05
CA GLN A 46 -4.53 2.30 9.69
C GLN A 46 -3.81 3.49 10.33
N TYR A 47 -2.61 3.27 10.90
CA TYR A 47 -1.83 4.35 11.50
C TYR A 47 -0.94 5.09 10.49
N SER A 48 -0.36 4.38 9.51
CA SER A 48 0.63 4.96 8.60
C SER A 48 0.02 5.65 7.37
N VAL A 49 -1.05 5.09 6.78
CA VAL A 49 -1.66 5.59 5.53
C VAL A 49 -2.16 7.03 5.62
N PRO A 50 -2.84 7.48 6.70
CA PRO A 50 -3.26 8.88 6.80
C PRO A 50 -2.07 9.86 6.69
N THR A 51 -0.95 9.49 7.32
CA THR A 51 0.27 10.31 7.32
C THR A 51 0.94 10.31 5.95
N THR A 52 1.11 9.14 5.32
CA THR A 52 1.75 9.04 4.00
C THR A 52 0.89 9.67 2.91
N ASN A 53 -0.43 9.51 2.93
CA ASN A 53 -1.33 10.17 1.98
C ASN A 53 -1.23 11.70 2.08
N ALA A 54 -1.23 12.25 3.31
CA ALA A 54 -1.06 13.68 3.53
C ALA A 54 0.31 14.18 3.07
N LEU A 55 1.39 13.48 3.43
CA LEU A 55 2.76 13.81 3.00
C LEU A 55 2.92 13.74 1.47
N PHE A 56 2.20 12.81 0.82
CA PHE A 56 2.40 12.52 -0.60
C PHE A 56 1.41 13.24 -1.51
N GLY A 57 0.40 13.89 -0.94
CA GLY A 57 -0.65 14.58 -1.68
C GLY A 57 -1.59 13.62 -2.41
N HIS A 58 -1.72 12.38 -1.92
CA HIS A 58 -2.61 11.41 -2.53
C HIS A 58 -3.94 11.30 -1.75
N PRO A 59 -5.10 11.23 -2.44
CA PRO A 59 -6.38 11.01 -1.77
C PRO A 59 -6.52 9.58 -1.23
N VAL A 60 -5.81 8.63 -1.84
CA VAL A 60 -5.65 7.22 -1.46
C VAL A 60 -4.24 6.81 -1.89
N GLY A 61 -3.65 5.74 -1.33
CA GLY A 61 -2.30 5.27 -1.71
C GLY A 61 -2.05 5.25 -3.23
N ASP A 62 -0.78 5.34 -3.65
CA ASP A 62 -0.40 5.54 -5.06
C ASP A 62 -1.03 4.49 -5.99
N LEU A 63 -2.07 4.88 -6.73
CA LEU A 63 -2.84 3.99 -7.59
C LEU A 63 -2.00 3.40 -8.74
N ASP A 64 -0.99 4.12 -9.23
CA ASP A 64 -0.12 3.60 -10.29
C ASP A 64 0.79 2.50 -9.75
N ALA A 65 1.40 2.74 -8.58
CA ALA A 65 2.20 1.73 -7.89
C ALA A 65 1.37 0.47 -7.57
N HIS A 66 0.15 0.63 -7.06
CA HIS A 66 -0.76 -0.48 -6.78
C HIS A 66 -1.19 -1.21 -8.05
N GLY A 67 -1.46 -0.48 -9.14
CA GLY A 67 -1.79 -1.04 -10.44
C GLY A 67 -0.65 -1.87 -11.03
N LYS A 68 0.62 -1.48 -10.83
CA LYS A 68 1.79 -2.27 -11.25
C LYS A 68 1.86 -3.61 -10.52
N VAL A 69 1.60 -3.62 -9.21
CA VAL A 69 1.53 -4.85 -8.40
C VAL A 69 0.41 -5.75 -8.92
N LEU A 70 -0.81 -5.22 -9.07
CA LEU A 70 -1.96 -5.99 -9.54
C LEU A 70 -1.69 -6.65 -10.89
N LYS A 71 -1.25 -5.86 -11.88
CA LYS A 71 -0.96 -6.35 -13.23
C LYS A 71 0.10 -7.44 -13.22
N ALA A 72 1.10 -7.36 -12.34
CA ALA A 72 2.14 -8.38 -12.20
C ALA A 72 1.60 -9.70 -11.65
N ILE A 73 0.74 -9.61 -10.63
CA ILE A 73 0.06 -10.77 -10.05
C ILE A 73 -0.88 -11.41 -11.08
N GLU A 74 -1.70 -10.62 -11.78
CA GLU A 74 -2.63 -11.10 -12.81
C GLU A 74 -1.91 -11.81 -13.97
N SER A 75 -0.70 -11.36 -14.32
CA SER A 75 0.12 -12.03 -15.35
C SER A 75 0.90 -13.24 -14.84
N GLY A 76 0.79 -13.60 -13.56
CA GLY A 76 1.56 -14.71 -12.95
C GLY A 76 3.06 -14.43 -12.81
N ASP A 77 3.49 -13.17 -12.92
CA ASP A 77 4.90 -12.78 -12.92
C ASP A 77 5.34 -12.42 -11.50
N SER A 78 5.74 -13.46 -10.75
CA SER A 78 6.10 -13.35 -9.35
C SER A 78 7.31 -12.42 -9.11
N ALA A 79 8.28 -12.42 -10.02
CA ALA A 79 9.45 -11.54 -9.94
C ALA A 79 9.05 -10.08 -10.10
N ARG A 80 8.19 -9.76 -11.09
CA ARG A 80 7.68 -8.40 -11.28
C ARG A 80 6.78 -7.96 -10.14
N ALA A 81 5.95 -8.85 -9.59
CA ALA A 81 5.10 -8.53 -8.45
C ALA A 81 5.94 -8.19 -7.21
N ARG A 82 6.98 -9.00 -6.92
CA ARG A 82 7.94 -8.73 -5.85
C ARG A 82 8.63 -7.39 -6.05
N LYS A 83 9.13 -7.12 -7.26
CA LYS A 83 9.81 -5.86 -7.58
C LYS A 83 8.88 -4.66 -7.40
N ALA A 84 7.66 -4.72 -7.94
CA ALA A 84 6.70 -3.62 -7.84
C ALA A 84 6.31 -3.31 -6.38
N MET A 85 6.09 -4.33 -5.55
CA MET A 85 5.81 -4.14 -4.12
C MET A 85 7.01 -3.54 -3.39
N HIS A 86 8.23 -4.02 -3.70
CA HIS A 86 9.46 -3.48 -3.12
C HIS A 86 9.69 -2.01 -3.50
N ASP A 87 9.49 -1.65 -4.77
CA ASP A 87 9.66 -0.28 -5.25
C ASP A 87 8.67 0.66 -4.56
N MET A 88 7.40 0.25 -4.42
CA MET A 88 6.37 0.99 -3.69
C MET A 88 6.79 1.26 -2.23
N LEU A 89 7.21 0.23 -1.50
CA LEU A 89 7.65 0.38 -0.10
C LEU A 89 8.90 1.25 0.02
N SER A 90 9.84 1.12 -0.93
CA SER A 90 11.09 1.89 -0.94
C SER A 90 10.83 3.39 -1.15
N GLU A 91 9.90 3.73 -2.05
CA GLU A 91 9.50 5.11 -2.31
C GLU A 91 8.86 5.75 -1.07
N VAL A 92 7.93 5.04 -0.42
CA VAL A 92 7.30 5.49 0.83
C VAL A 92 8.36 5.75 1.90
N LEU A 93 9.29 4.82 2.12
CA LEU A 93 10.36 4.97 3.11
C LEU A 93 11.30 6.13 2.81
N ALA A 94 11.66 6.33 1.53
CA ALA A 94 12.52 7.43 1.11
C ALA A 94 11.87 8.78 1.43
N ARG A 95 10.59 8.95 1.07
CA ARG A 95 9.87 10.20 1.31
C ARG A 95 9.59 10.47 2.78
N VAL A 96 9.29 9.43 3.58
CA VAL A 96 9.14 9.56 5.04
C VAL A 96 10.46 10.00 5.68
N ARG A 97 11.59 9.43 5.27
CA ARG A 97 12.92 9.84 5.76
C ARG A 97 13.21 11.31 5.45
N THR A 98 13.00 11.72 4.20
CA THR A 98 13.17 13.12 3.80
C THR A 98 12.27 14.06 4.60
N ALA A 99 11.02 13.69 4.86
CA ALA A 99 10.12 14.49 5.69
C ALA A 99 10.62 14.61 7.14
N ALA A 100 11.08 13.51 7.75
CA ALA A 100 11.60 13.50 9.12
C ALA A 100 12.85 14.40 9.26
N GLU A 101 13.77 14.35 8.28
CA GLU A 101 14.97 15.20 8.19
C GLU A 101 14.61 16.70 8.10
N LEU A 102 13.58 17.04 7.31
CA LEU A 102 13.10 18.43 7.16
C LEU A 102 12.41 18.96 8.43
N THR A 103 11.78 18.09 9.21
CA THR A 103 11.07 18.47 10.45
C THR A 103 11.96 18.59 11.69
N GLY A 104 13.27 18.35 11.57
CA GLY A 104 14.23 18.57 12.68
C GLY A 104 14.07 17.62 13.87
N ALA A 105 13.54 16.42 13.65
CA ALA A 105 13.53 15.36 14.65
C ALA A 105 14.91 14.67 14.68
N GLY A 106 15.89 15.33 15.30
CA GLY A 106 17.21 14.80 15.65
C GLY A 106 17.43 14.84 17.16
#